data_AF-A0A0Q8VU84-F1
#
_entry.id   AF-A0A0Q8VU84-F1
#
_cell.length_a   1.000
_cell.length_b   1.000
_cell.length_c   1.000
_cell.angle_alpha   90.00
_cell.angle_beta   90.00
_cell.angle_gamma   90.00
#
_symmetry.space_group_name_H-M   'P 1'
#
loop_
_entity.id
_entity.type
_entity.pdbx_description
1 polymer ?
#
loop_
_entity_poly.entity_id
_entity_poly.type
_entity_poly.pdbx_seq_one_letter_code
_entity_poly.pdbx_strand_id
1 'polypeptide(L)'
;MRPGDAGGRAGEPDAAPVKELDRAVIRRLRRELVRSTYVDGAAAMRDVSRIALFAAVPRAAREHLAVRREVITDLNRARSTRPDAAGVQHAGESSPVKLATRLHDILLLNAAWLAILSAGLTMPVPRKDGHTLLPIEDWALVSGIATGLVLALLVWLEPYRTSTRWWPIGGWPASLTLGFGIYWIFVGVSIPWRWEPNPDDAVAVYSGMALVALSGVGAVFLWRRARVDDRAALDREMQVAPELIDRSDVPEYLRRMDDWWRRVDDRTTPDERALIASAGVVVLAELRRGGFLTEHEERAVLRDGRASIWAEPRP
;
A
#
# COMPACT_ATOMS: atom_id res chain seq x y z
N MET A 1 14.29 65.87 -11.99
CA MET A 1 14.86 64.74 -11.24
C MET A 1 13.78 64.11 -10.37
N ARG A 2 13.19 63.02 -10.85
CA ARG A 2 12.72 61.87 -10.06
C ARG A 2 12.91 60.63 -10.95
N PRO A 3 13.61 59.59 -10.48
CA PRO A 3 14.06 58.47 -11.30
C PRO A 3 12.94 57.44 -11.48
N GLY A 4 13.17 56.53 -12.43
CA GLY A 4 12.15 55.70 -13.06
C GLY A 4 11.54 54.62 -12.17
N ASP A 5 10.29 54.30 -12.50
CA ASP A 5 9.69 53.00 -12.24
C ASP A 5 9.59 52.25 -13.58
N ALA A 6 10.67 51.54 -13.90
CA ALA A 6 10.66 50.48 -14.90
C ALA A 6 9.95 49.27 -14.28
N GLY A 7 8.62 49.30 -14.28
CA GLY A 7 7.79 48.14 -14.00
C GLY A 7 7.88 47.15 -15.15
N GLY A 8 8.98 46.41 -15.21
CA GLY A 8 9.11 45.24 -16.07
C GLY A 8 7.99 44.27 -15.77
N ARG A 9 7.00 44.18 -16.67
CA ARG A 9 6.07 43.07 -16.72
C ARG A 9 6.89 41.81 -16.95
N ALA A 10 7.14 41.09 -15.86
CA ALA A 10 7.63 39.72 -15.92
C ALA A 10 6.73 38.96 -16.89
N GLY A 11 7.37 38.32 -17.88
CA GLY A 11 6.70 37.58 -18.94
C GLY A 11 5.63 36.67 -18.37
N GLU A 12 4.38 37.01 -18.67
CA GLU A 12 3.28 36.08 -18.57
C GLU A 12 3.67 34.90 -19.48
N PRO A 13 3.77 33.66 -18.96
CA PRO A 13 4.18 32.53 -19.77
C PRO A 13 3.20 32.44 -20.93
N ASP A 14 3.74 32.54 -22.14
CA ASP A 14 3.00 32.51 -23.40
C ASP A 14 2.22 31.20 -23.46
N ALA A 15 0.97 31.24 -22.99
CA ALA A 15 0.11 30.09 -22.91
C ALA A 15 -0.08 29.62 -24.35
N ALA A 16 0.47 28.44 -24.67
CA ALA A 16 0.44 27.90 -26.01
C ALA A 16 -0.99 28.03 -26.60
N PRO A 17 -1.14 28.53 -27.84
CA PRO A 17 -2.44 28.82 -28.40
C PRO A 17 -3.31 27.56 -28.36
N VAL A 18 -4.43 27.64 -27.62
CA VAL A 18 -5.39 26.54 -27.48
C VAL A 18 -5.96 26.25 -28.86
N LYS A 19 -5.56 25.12 -29.46
CA LYS A 19 -6.10 24.68 -30.73
C LYS A 19 -7.54 24.22 -30.51
N GLU A 20 -8.45 24.66 -31.37
CA GLU A 20 -9.82 24.18 -31.35
C GLU A 20 -9.83 22.66 -31.58
N LEU A 21 -10.38 21.92 -30.62
CA LEU A 21 -10.43 20.46 -30.68
C LEU A 21 -11.59 20.01 -31.55
N ASP A 22 -11.30 19.11 -32.49
CA ASP A 22 -12.33 18.43 -33.27
C ASP A 22 -13.31 17.66 -32.34
N ARG A 23 -14.59 17.65 -32.72
CA ARG A 23 -15.66 16.87 -32.06
C ARG A 23 -15.31 15.38 -31.95
N ALA A 24 -14.50 14.84 -32.86
CA ALA A 24 -14.01 13.46 -32.74
C ALA A 24 -13.07 13.26 -31.53
N VAL A 25 -12.19 14.22 -31.24
CA VAL A 25 -11.28 14.20 -30.08
C VAL A 25 -12.08 14.33 -28.78
N ILE A 26 -13.02 15.27 -28.71
CA ILE A 26 -13.88 15.47 -27.53
C ILE A 26 -14.69 14.19 -27.21
N ARG A 27 -15.24 13.53 -28.23
CA ARG A 27 -15.95 12.25 -28.05
C ARG A 27 -15.04 11.11 -27.59
N ARG A 28 -13.77 11.09 -27.98
CA ARG A 28 -12.79 10.10 -27.48
C ARG A 28 -12.44 10.38 -26.02
N LEU A 29 -12.15 11.63 -25.70
CA LEU A 29 -11.85 12.10 -24.34
C LEU A 29 -12.93 11.69 -23.35
N ARG A 30 -14.21 11.96 -23.67
CA ARG A 30 -15.34 11.56 -22.81
C ARG A 30 -15.45 10.05 -22.63
N ARG A 31 -15.15 9.26 -23.66
CA ARG A 31 -15.15 7.79 -23.55
C ARG A 31 -14.04 7.29 -22.63
N GLU A 32 -12.85 7.88 -22.71
CA GLU A 32 -11.74 7.52 -21.83
C GLU A 32 -11.99 7.96 -20.39
N LEU A 33 -12.61 9.14 -20.17
CA LEU A 33 -13.05 9.57 -18.85
C LEU A 33 -14.07 8.62 -18.23
N VAL A 34 -15.08 8.15 -18.98
CA VAL A 34 -16.09 7.21 -18.48
C VAL A 34 -15.51 5.83 -18.15
N ARG A 35 -14.47 5.41 -18.88
CA ARG A 35 -13.76 4.15 -18.61
C ARG A 35 -12.85 4.20 -17.40
N SER A 36 -12.42 5.40 -17.01
CA SER A 36 -11.48 5.61 -15.92
C SER A 36 -12.25 5.81 -14.61
N THR A 37 -12.06 4.91 -13.65
CA THR A 37 -12.64 5.03 -12.30
C THR A 37 -11.63 5.67 -11.35
N TYR A 38 -11.97 6.82 -10.77
CA TYR A 38 -11.09 7.52 -9.83
C TYR A 38 -11.56 7.38 -8.39
N VAL A 39 -10.63 7.10 -7.49
CA VAL A 39 -10.87 7.06 -6.05
C VAL A 39 -10.87 8.46 -5.45
N ASP A 40 -10.02 9.36 -5.97
CA ASP A 40 -9.87 10.74 -5.53
C ASP A 40 -9.44 11.67 -6.68
N GLY A 41 -9.42 12.98 -6.40
CA GLY A 41 -8.96 14.00 -7.34
C GLY A 41 -7.49 13.89 -7.72
N ALA A 42 -6.64 13.37 -6.81
CA ALA A 42 -5.21 13.20 -7.06
C ALA A 42 -4.94 12.10 -8.10
N ALA A 43 -5.69 11.00 -8.06
CA ALA A 43 -5.66 9.94 -9.06
C ALA A 43 -6.18 10.46 -10.41
N ALA A 44 -7.28 11.22 -10.41
CA ALA A 44 -7.81 11.86 -11.61
C ALA A 44 -6.79 12.81 -12.26
N MET A 45 -6.05 13.57 -11.45
CA MET A 45 -4.99 14.47 -11.90
C MET A 45 -3.84 13.76 -12.61
N ARG A 46 -3.39 12.61 -12.07
CA ARG A 46 -2.30 11.83 -12.69
C ARG A 46 -2.69 11.27 -14.06
N ASP A 47 -3.99 11.10 -14.30
CA ASP A 47 -4.50 10.49 -15.52
C ASP A 47 -4.80 11.50 -16.66
N VAL A 48 -4.74 12.80 -16.36
CA VAL A 48 -5.03 13.88 -17.31
C VAL A 48 -4.15 13.79 -18.56
N SER A 49 -2.84 13.60 -18.38
CA SER A 49 -1.86 13.51 -19.47
C SER A 49 -2.13 12.30 -20.36
N ARG A 50 -2.46 11.15 -19.76
CA ARG A 50 -2.77 9.91 -20.48
C ARG A 50 -4.04 10.05 -21.31
N ILE A 51 -5.11 10.56 -20.72
CA ILE A 51 -6.40 10.73 -21.41
C ILE A 51 -6.27 11.75 -22.54
N ALA A 52 -5.56 12.86 -22.30
CA ALA A 52 -5.29 13.86 -23.31
C ALA A 52 -4.51 13.26 -24.49
N LEU A 53 -3.45 12.49 -24.23
CA LEU A 53 -2.69 11.78 -25.26
C LEU A 53 -3.57 10.81 -26.06
N PHE A 54 -4.31 9.94 -25.39
CA PHE A 54 -5.11 8.91 -26.07
C PHE A 54 -6.26 9.49 -26.89
N ALA A 55 -6.83 10.60 -26.44
CA ALA A 55 -7.87 11.31 -27.18
C ALA A 55 -7.31 12.03 -28.43
N ALA A 56 -6.16 12.70 -28.29
CA ALA A 56 -5.51 13.49 -29.34
C ALA A 56 -4.76 12.63 -30.36
N VAL A 57 -4.11 11.55 -29.91
CA VAL A 57 -3.28 10.65 -30.72
C VAL A 57 -3.80 9.20 -30.60
N PRO A 58 -4.81 8.79 -31.38
CA PRO A 58 -5.45 7.47 -31.26
C PRO A 58 -4.51 6.29 -31.54
N ARG A 59 -3.41 6.54 -32.25
CA ARG A 59 -2.37 5.55 -32.50
C ARG A 59 -1.62 5.22 -31.20
N ALA A 60 -1.36 6.21 -30.35
CA ALA A 60 -0.66 6.03 -29.08
C ALA A 60 -1.44 5.10 -28.14
N ALA A 61 -2.77 5.19 -28.08
CA ALA A 61 -3.59 4.30 -27.26
C ALA A 61 -3.48 2.82 -27.70
N ARG A 62 -3.44 2.56 -29.02
CA ARG A 62 -3.26 1.19 -29.56
C ARG A 62 -1.85 0.67 -29.32
N GLU A 63 -0.85 1.53 -29.48
CA GLU A 63 0.55 1.19 -29.21
C GLU A 63 0.79 0.92 -27.72
N HIS A 64 0.19 1.71 -26.82
CA HIS A 64 0.24 1.49 -25.37
C HIS A 64 -0.30 0.10 -25.01
N LEU A 65 -1.48 -0.28 -25.51
CA LEU A 65 -2.06 -1.59 -25.25
C LEU A 65 -1.23 -2.73 -25.82
N ALA A 66 -0.62 -2.55 -27.01
CA ALA A 66 0.25 -3.55 -27.61
C ALA A 66 1.52 -3.75 -26.76
N VAL A 67 2.17 -2.65 -26.37
CA VAL A 67 3.38 -2.68 -25.53
C VAL A 67 3.08 -3.23 -24.15
N ARG A 68 1.96 -2.85 -23.53
CA ARG A 68 1.52 -3.42 -22.25
C ARG A 68 1.40 -4.95 -22.33
N ARG A 69 0.74 -5.47 -23.36
CA ARG A 69 0.59 -6.92 -23.56
C ARG A 69 1.92 -7.62 -23.82
N GLU A 70 2.79 -7.02 -24.62
CA GLU A 70 4.12 -7.54 -24.91
C GLU A 70 4.97 -7.63 -23.64
N VAL A 71 5.04 -6.53 -22.87
CA VAL A 71 5.78 -6.48 -21.60
C VAL A 71 5.28 -7.53 -20.62
N ILE A 72 3.95 -7.65 -20.44
CA ILE A 72 3.36 -8.65 -19.55
C ILE A 72 3.70 -10.07 -20.06
N THR A 73 3.56 -10.32 -21.36
CA THR A 73 3.85 -11.63 -21.95
C THR A 73 5.32 -12.01 -21.78
N ASP A 74 6.24 -11.07 -21.94
CA ASP A 74 7.67 -11.30 -21.80
C ASP A 74 8.07 -11.56 -20.35
N LEU A 75 7.53 -10.79 -19.40
CA LEU A 75 7.76 -10.99 -17.96
C LEU A 75 7.22 -12.36 -17.53
N ASN A 76 6.00 -12.68 -17.93
CA ASN A 76 5.38 -13.98 -17.67
C ASN A 76 6.17 -15.13 -18.30
N ARG A 77 6.66 -14.97 -19.54
CA ARG A 77 7.47 -15.98 -20.24
C ARG A 77 8.83 -16.20 -19.57
N ALA A 78 9.51 -15.13 -19.18
CA ALA A 78 10.80 -15.20 -18.48
C ALA A 78 10.69 -15.93 -17.13
N ARG A 79 9.51 -15.91 -16.51
CA ARG A 79 9.24 -16.66 -15.28
C ARG A 79 8.95 -18.13 -15.54
N SER A 80 8.14 -18.44 -16.56
CA SER A 80 7.81 -19.82 -16.94
C SER A 80 9.03 -20.65 -17.38
N THR A 81 10.14 -20.01 -17.76
CA THR A 81 11.39 -20.69 -18.17
C THR A 81 12.42 -20.83 -17.05
N ARG A 82 12.17 -20.31 -15.83
CA ARG A 82 13.05 -20.52 -14.67
C ARG A 82 12.64 -21.80 -13.90
N PRO A 83 13.55 -22.78 -13.71
CA PRO A 83 13.25 -24.03 -12.98
C PRO A 83 12.88 -23.86 -11.49
N ASP A 84 13.13 -22.69 -10.90
CA ASP A 84 12.98 -22.45 -9.44
C ASP A 84 11.81 -21.52 -9.07
N ALA A 85 10.76 -21.45 -9.90
CA ALA A 85 9.64 -20.52 -9.73
C ALA A 85 8.71 -20.78 -8.51
N ALA A 86 9.14 -21.58 -7.53
CA ALA A 86 8.51 -21.66 -6.21
C ALA A 86 9.10 -20.66 -5.19
N GLY A 87 10.21 -19.97 -5.50
CA GLY A 87 11.06 -19.40 -4.45
C GLY A 87 11.22 -17.88 -4.34
N VAL A 88 10.75 -17.07 -5.29
CA VAL A 88 11.18 -15.65 -5.36
C VAL A 88 10.01 -14.72 -5.72
N GLN A 89 9.35 -14.13 -4.72
CA GLN A 89 8.39 -13.00 -4.79
C GLN A 89 8.72 -12.06 -3.61
N HIS A 90 9.64 -11.11 -3.69
CA HIS A 90 9.65 -9.78 -4.33
C HIS A 90 9.19 -8.59 -3.45
N ALA A 91 10.08 -7.60 -3.43
CA ALA A 91 9.90 -6.27 -2.89
C ALA A 91 9.10 -5.42 -3.89
N GLY A 92 8.04 -4.77 -3.40
CA GLY A 92 7.29 -3.73 -4.09
C GLY A 92 7.17 -2.50 -3.19
N GLU A 93 7.71 -1.38 -3.65
CA GLU A 93 7.65 -0.07 -3.02
C GLU A 93 6.27 0.59 -3.25
N SER A 94 5.46 0.78 -2.20
CA SER A 94 4.49 1.89 -2.13
C SER A 94 3.99 2.17 -0.70
N SER A 95 4.87 2.79 0.09
CA SER A 95 4.65 3.69 1.24
C SER A 95 6.06 4.16 1.64
N PRO A 96 6.30 5.14 2.54
CA PRO A 96 7.63 5.29 3.15
C PRO A 96 7.88 4.08 4.07
N VAL A 97 8.02 2.90 3.47
CA VAL A 97 8.22 1.62 4.13
C VAL A 97 9.66 1.64 4.59
N LYS A 98 9.83 1.74 5.90
CA LYS A 98 11.13 1.55 6.50
C LYS A 98 11.57 0.12 6.13
N LEU A 99 12.72 -0.02 5.46
CA LEU A 99 13.21 -1.33 5.01
C LEU A 99 13.51 -2.22 6.22
N ALA A 100 12.88 -3.40 6.27
CA ALA A 100 13.26 -4.45 7.19
C ALA A 100 14.69 -4.94 6.87
N THR A 101 15.57 -4.84 7.86
CA THR A 101 16.87 -5.52 7.86
C THR A 101 16.70 -6.97 8.38
N ARG A 102 17.72 -7.82 8.21
CA ARG A 102 17.75 -9.21 8.76
C ARG A 102 17.40 -9.28 10.26
N LEU A 103 17.67 -8.21 11.01
CA LEU A 103 17.31 -8.09 12.42
C LEU A 103 15.79 -8.20 12.65
N HIS A 104 14.97 -7.67 11.74
CA HIS A 104 13.51 -7.66 11.87
C HIS A 104 12.92 -9.06 11.69
N ASP A 105 13.46 -9.85 10.77
CA ASP A 105 13.06 -11.26 10.60
C ASP A 105 13.42 -12.10 11.84
N ILE A 106 14.61 -11.86 12.42
CA ILE A 106 15.04 -12.52 13.66
C ILE A 106 14.13 -12.09 14.82
N LEU A 107 13.80 -10.81 14.93
CA LEU A 107 12.90 -10.31 15.99
C LEU A 107 11.48 -10.85 15.85
N LEU A 108 10.95 -10.99 14.63
CA LEU A 108 9.65 -11.61 14.40
C LEU A 108 9.65 -13.08 14.82
N LEU A 109 10.70 -13.82 14.49
CA LEU A 109 10.87 -15.21 14.93
C LEU A 109 10.95 -15.32 16.46
N ASN A 110 11.71 -14.43 17.11
CA ASN A 110 11.79 -14.36 18.56
C ASN A 110 10.45 -13.97 19.20
N ALA A 111 9.69 -13.06 18.58
CA ALA A 111 8.34 -12.71 19.03
C ALA A 111 7.41 -13.93 19.01
N ALA A 112 7.47 -14.74 17.94
CA ALA A 112 6.70 -15.96 17.82
C ALA A 112 7.10 -17.00 18.87
N TRP A 113 8.40 -17.21 19.09
CA TRP A 113 8.89 -18.10 20.15
C TRP A 113 8.47 -17.64 21.54
N LEU A 114 8.58 -16.35 21.83
CA LEU A 114 8.18 -15.77 23.10
C LEU A 114 6.67 -15.87 23.32
N ALA A 115 5.86 -15.74 22.26
CA ALA A 115 4.42 -15.97 22.30
C ALA A 115 4.08 -17.44 22.66
N ILE A 116 4.80 -18.39 22.06
CA ILE A 116 4.66 -19.83 22.36
C ILE A 116 5.09 -20.14 23.79
N LEU A 117 6.20 -19.55 24.26
CA LEU A 117 6.67 -19.73 25.64
C LEU A 117 5.66 -19.17 26.64
N SER A 118 5.17 -17.95 26.41
CA SER A 118 4.12 -17.36 27.24
C SER A 118 2.85 -18.23 27.26
N ALA A 119 2.45 -18.78 26.12
CA ALA A 119 1.34 -19.72 26.04
C ALA A 119 1.59 -20.97 26.90
N GLY A 120 2.78 -21.57 26.77
CA GLY A 120 3.21 -22.72 27.57
C GLY A 120 3.21 -22.45 29.08
N LEU A 121 3.59 -21.24 29.52
CA LEU A 121 3.60 -20.84 30.93
C LEU A 121 2.18 -20.75 31.53
N THR A 122 1.17 -20.50 30.70
CA THR A 122 -0.23 -20.37 31.13
C THR A 122 -1.09 -21.61 30.89
N MET A 123 -0.52 -22.62 30.23
CA MET A 123 -1.22 -23.87 29.92
C MET A 123 -1.12 -24.82 31.10
N PRO A 124 -2.25 -25.33 31.64
CA PRO A 124 -2.19 -26.38 32.64
C PRO A 124 -1.74 -27.67 31.96
N VAL A 125 -0.57 -28.20 32.35
CA VAL A 125 -0.21 -29.58 32.09
C VAL A 125 -0.68 -30.39 33.31
N PRO A 126 -1.87 -31.02 33.27
CA PRO A 126 -2.32 -31.84 34.38
C PRO A 126 -1.38 -33.05 34.51
N ARG A 127 -0.76 -33.22 35.68
CA ARG A 127 -0.16 -34.51 36.04
C ARG A 127 -1.26 -35.45 36.52
N LYS A 128 -0.98 -36.76 36.39
CA LYS A 128 -1.80 -37.83 36.98
C LYS A 128 -2.00 -37.68 38.49
N ASP A 129 -1.16 -36.89 39.15
CA ASP A 129 -1.11 -36.74 40.62
C ASP A 129 -1.84 -35.48 41.10
N GLY A 130 -2.55 -34.76 40.23
CA GLY A 130 -3.35 -33.57 40.60
C GLY A 130 -2.55 -32.27 40.74
N HIS A 131 -1.21 -32.31 40.75
CA HIS A 131 -0.36 -31.13 40.77
C HIS A 131 -0.03 -30.62 39.35
N THR A 132 -0.14 -29.31 39.13
CA THR A 132 0.33 -28.65 37.91
C THR A 132 1.85 -28.47 37.93
N LEU A 133 2.51 -28.61 36.77
CA LEU A 133 3.96 -28.40 36.63
C LEU A 133 4.39 -26.95 36.88
N LEU A 134 3.49 -26.00 36.63
CA LEU A 134 3.69 -24.57 36.81
C LEU A 134 2.47 -24.02 37.54
N PRO A 135 2.60 -23.59 38.81
CA PRO A 135 1.48 -23.02 39.54
C PRO A 135 1.15 -21.63 38.97
N ILE A 136 -0.14 -21.30 38.93
CA ILE A 136 -0.63 -20.05 38.32
C ILE A 136 -0.12 -18.84 39.11
N GLU A 137 -0.04 -18.95 40.43
CA GLU A 137 0.41 -17.91 41.36
C GLU A 137 1.81 -17.37 41.02
N ASP A 138 2.75 -18.25 40.69
CA ASP A 138 4.14 -17.87 40.39
C ASP A 138 4.31 -17.34 38.95
N TRP A 139 3.51 -17.82 38.00
CA TRP A 139 3.77 -17.64 36.57
C TRP A 139 2.78 -16.72 35.85
N ALA A 140 1.65 -16.35 36.47
CA ALA A 140 0.67 -15.46 35.86
C ALA A 140 1.27 -14.10 35.50
N LEU A 141 2.03 -13.49 36.42
CA LEU A 141 2.66 -12.19 36.19
C LEU A 141 3.77 -12.27 35.14
N VAL A 142 4.61 -13.30 35.22
CA VAL A 142 5.70 -13.53 34.26
C VAL A 142 5.16 -13.74 32.85
N SER A 143 4.09 -14.53 32.70
CA SER A 143 3.44 -14.73 31.41
C SER A 143 2.78 -13.44 30.91
N GLY A 144 2.13 -12.68 31.80
CA GLY A 144 1.64 -11.34 31.51
C GLY A 144 2.73 -10.47 30.89
N ILE A 145 3.84 -10.27 31.60
CA ILE A 145 4.96 -9.45 31.11
C ILE A 145 5.47 -9.96 29.75
N ALA A 146 5.61 -11.28 29.57
CA ALA A 146 6.02 -11.86 28.30
C ALA A 146 5.02 -11.54 27.17
N THR A 147 3.70 -11.67 27.38
CA THR A 147 2.68 -11.29 26.37
C THR A 147 2.75 -9.81 26.02
N GLY A 148 2.93 -8.94 27.01
CA GLY A 148 3.05 -7.50 26.81
C GLY A 148 4.28 -7.15 25.97
N LEU A 149 5.42 -7.79 26.22
CA LEU A 149 6.64 -7.64 25.42
C LEU A 149 6.45 -8.12 23.99
N VAL A 150 5.79 -9.27 23.78
CA VAL A 150 5.46 -9.75 22.43
C VAL A 150 4.58 -8.73 21.70
N LEU A 151 3.52 -8.23 22.34
CA LEU A 151 2.64 -7.23 21.72
C LEU A 151 3.42 -5.96 21.38
N ALA A 152 4.23 -5.44 22.29
CA ALA A 152 5.05 -4.25 22.04
C ALA A 152 5.99 -4.46 20.86
N LEU A 153 6.60 -5.63 20.75
CA LEU A 153 7.46 -6.00 19.64
C LEU A 153 6.69 -6.12 18.32
N LEU A 154 5.48 -6.70 18.33
CA LEU A 154 4.62 -6.79 17.15
C LEU A 154 4.14 -5.41 16.68
N VAL A 155 3.77 -4.52 17.62
CA VAL A 155 3.42 -3.12 17.31
C VAL A 155 4.62 -2.39 16.71
N TRP A 156 5.82 -2.62 17.23
CA TRP A 156 7.05 -2.01 16.71
C TRP A 156 7.45 -2.55 15.33
N LEU A 157 7.19 -3.84 15.07
CA LEU A 157 7.45 -4.50 13.79
C LEU A 157 6.37 -4.19 12.74
N GLU A 158 5.18 -3.74 13.14
CA GLU A 158 4.05 -3.45 12.22
C GLU A 158 4.46 -2.56 11.04
N PRO A 159 5.17 -1.43 11.22
CA PRO A 159 5.55 -0.55 10.11
C PRO A 159 6.48 -1.20 9.08
N TYR A 160 7.16 -2.29 9.45
CA TYR A 160 8.10 -3.05 8.62
C TYR A 160 7.47 -4.31 8.02
N ARG A 161 6.25 -4.65 8.42
CA ARG A 161 5.57 -5.93 8.17
C ARG A 161 5.50 -6.27 6.67
N THR A 162 5.20 -5.29 5.83
CA THR A 162 5.10 -5.46 4.36
C THR A 162 6.45 -5.67 3.68
N SER A 163 7.57 -5.35 4.35
CA SER A 163 8.93 -5.53 3.83
C SER A 163 9.62 -6.81 4.33
N THR A 164 9.00 -7.55 5.25
CA THR A 164 9.52 -8.83 5.73
C THR A 164 9.30 -9.95 4.70
N ARG A 165 10.20 -10.94 4.70
CA ARG A 165 10.10 -12.09 3.78
C ARG A 165 8.81 -12.91 3.93
N TRP A 166 8.11 -12.75 5.05
CA TRP A 166 6.91 -13.50 5.44
C TRP A 166 5.61 -12.90 4.90
N TRP A 167 5.65 -11.68 4.37
CA TRP A 167 4.50 -10.97 3.81
C TRP A 167 3.79 -11.67 2.64
N PRO A 168 4.50 -12.21 1.63
CA PRO A 168 3.88 -12.78 0.43
C PRO A 168 3.08 -14.06 0.70
N ILE A 169 3.26 -14.67 1.87
CA ILE A 169 2.56 -15.89 2.30
C ILE A 169 1.16 -15.51 2.84
N GLY A 170 0.38 -14.76 2.06
CA GLY A 170 -1.05 -14.53 2.29
C GLY A 170 -1.42 -13.89 3.63
N GLY A 171 -0.58 -13.01 4.18
CA GLY A 171 -0.87 -12.35 5.47
C GLY A 171 -0.57 -13.20 6.70
N TRP A 172 0.35 -14.17 6.59
CA TRP A 172 0.80 -15.03 7.69
C TRP A 172 1.10 -14.31 9.02
N PRO A 173 1.80 -13.15 9.06
CA PRO A 173 2.04 -12.44 10.32
C PRO A 173 0.76 -11.88 10.97
N ALA A 174 -0.20 -11.44 10.15
CA ALA A 174 -1.48 -10.93 10.64
C ALA A 174 -2.33 -12.08 11.22
N SER A 175 -2.43 -13.21 10.50
CA SER A 175 -3.16 -14.39 10.96
C SER A 175 -2.57 -14.98 12.25
N LEU A 176 -1.24 -14.99 12.40
CA LEU A 176 -0.58 -15.37 13.66
C LEU A 176 -0.91 -14.41 14.80
N THR A 177 -0.88 -13.10 14.56
CA THR A 177 -1.22 -12.09 15.55
C THR A 177 -2.66 -12.27 16.05
N LEU A 178 -3.60 -12.60 15.14
CA LEU A 178 -4.97 -12.94 15.51
C LEU A 178 -5.04 -14.22 16.35
N GLY A 179 -4.34 -15.27 15.93
CA GLY A 179 -4.29 -16.54 16.66
C GLY A 179 -3.78 -16.37 18.09
N PHE A 180 -2.67 -15.64 18.27
CA PHE A 180 -2.15 -15.29 19.59
C PHE A 180 -3.12 -14.41 20.37
N GLY A 181 -3.74 -13.41 19.74
CA GLY A 181 -4.70 -12.52 20.37
C GLY A 181 -5.91 -13.27 20.95
N ILE A 182 -6.53 -14.15 20.15
CA ILE A 182 -7.65 -14.99 20.58
C ILE A 182 -7.23 -15.90 21.74
N TYR A 183 -6.07 -16.54 21.60
CA TYR A 183 -5.54 -17.44 22.62
C TYR A 183 -5.29 -16.72 23.95
N TRP A 184 -4.62 -15.56 23.95
CA TRP A 184 -4.35 -14.79 25.17
C TRP A 184 -5.63 -14.29 25.84
N ILE A 185 -6.63 -13.82 25.08
CA ILE A 185 -7.94 -13.45 25.65
C ILE A 185 -8.55 -14.66 26.37
N PHE A 186 -8.60 -15.81 25.70
CA PHE A 186 -9.18 -17.02 26.27
C PHE A 186 -8.45 -17.48 27.53
N VAL A 187 -7.11 -17.46 27.51
CA VAL A 187 -6.28 -17.81 28.66
C VAL A 187 -6.50 -16.83 29.81
N GLY A 188 -6.42 -15.53 29.57
CA GLY A 188 -6.58 -14.52 30.61
C GLY A 188 -7.95 -14.63 31.28
N VAL A 189 -9.03 -14.72 30.51
CA VAL A 189 -10.40 -14.82 31.04
C VAL A 189 -10.65 -16.12 31.81
N SER A 190 -9.90 -17.19 31.53
CA SER A 190 -10.07 -18.47 32.21
C SER A 190 -9.19 -18.65 33.46
N ILE A 191 -8.34 -17.68 33.83
CA ILE A 191 -7.55 -17.72 35.07
C ILE A 191 -8.44 -17.80 36.32
N PRO A 192 -9.50 -16.99 36.48
CA PRO A 192 -10.37 -17.04 37.66
C PRO A 192 -11.11 -18.36 37.86
N TRP A 193 -11.21 -19.20 36.83
CA TRP A 193 -11.85 -20.52 36.93
C TRP A 193 -10.87 -21.64 37.33
N ARG A 194 -9.58 -21.34 37.34
CA ARG A 194 -8.49 -22.32 37.53
C ARG A 194 -7.62 -22.01 38.74
N TRP A 195 -7.75 -20.82 39.30
CA TRP A 195 -7.02 -20.35 40.47
C TRP A 195 -7.97 -20.21 41.65
N GLU A 196 -7.52 -20.70 42.81
CA GLU A 196 -8.26 -20.61 44.06
C GLU A 196 -7.88 -19.27 44.73
N PRO A 197 -8.84 -18.36 44.97
CA PRO A 197 -8.48 -17.01 45.40
C PRO A 197 -7.78 -16.97 46.76
N ASN A 198 -6.54 -16.47 46.78
CA ASN A 198 -5.76 -16.20 47.98
C ASN A 198 -5.34 -14.71 48.01
N PRO A 199 -5.48 -14.00 49.14
CA PRO A 199 -5.08 -12.59 49.24
C PRO A 199 -3.59 -12.32 48.98
N ASP A 200 -2.72 -13.28 49.29
CA ASP A 200 -1.26 -13.08 49.28
C ASP A 200 -0.68 -13.00 47.86
N ASP A 201 -1.30 -13.67 46.89
CA ASP A 201 -0.91 -13.72 45.47
C ASP A 201 -1.91 -13.03 44.55
N ALA A 202 -3.09 -12.62 45.05
CA ALA A 202 -4.15 -11.96 44.30
C ALA A 202 -3.65 -10.83 43.39
N VAL A 203 -2.78 -9.95 43.91
CA VAL A 203 -2.27 -8.81 43.13
C VAL A 203 -1.46 -9.29 41.92
N ALA A 204 -0.58 -10.29 42.09
CA ALA A 204 0.24 -10.83 41.01
C ALA A 204 -0.62 -11.55 39.98
N VAL A 205 -1.58 -12.36 40.43
CA VAL A 205 -2.48 -13.13 39.57
C VAL A 205 -3.41 -12.23 38.78
N TYR A 206 -4.08 -11.26 39.42
CA TYR A 206 -4.95 -10.32 38.72
C TYR A 206 -4.19 -9.41 37.76
N SER A 207 -2.99 -8.95 38.13
CA SER A 207 -2.16 -8.13 37.24
C SER A 207 -1.70 -8.91 36.03
N GLY A 208 -1.22 -10.15 36.22
CA GLY A 208 -0.84 -11.05 35.14
C GLY A 208 -2.01 -11.35 34.20
N MET A 209 -3.17 -11.69 34.77
CA MET A 209 -4.42 -11.91 34.03
C MET A 209 -4.81 -10.69 33.19
N ALA A 210 -4.85 -9.51 33.79
CA ALA A 210 -5.19 -8.28 33.09
C ALA A 210 -4.20 -8.00 31.94
N LEU A 211 -2.90 -8.20 32.17
CA LEU A 211 -1.89 -7.94 31.15
C LEU A 211 -2.00 -8.92 29.96
N VAL A 212 -2.25 -10.20 30.23
CA VAL A 212 -2.49 -11.21 29.18
C VAL A 212 -3.75 -10.86 28.37
N ALA A 213 -4.88 -10.59 29.06
CA ALA A 213 -6.14 -10.31 28.40
C ALA A 213 -6.09 -9.01 27.57
N LEU A 214 -5.54 -7.94 28.14
CA LEU A 214 -5.36 -6.65 27.45
C LEU A 214 -4.39 -6.77 26.27
N SER A 215 -3.31 -7.55 26.41
CA SER A 215 -2.38 -7.81 25.30
C SER A 215 -3.07 -8.56 24.16
N GLY A 216 -3.95 -9.51 24.48
CA GLY A 216 -4.78 -10.20 23.50
C GLY A 216 -5.72 -9.25 22.74
N VAL A 217 -6.39 -8.33 23.44
CA VAL A 217 -7.22 -7.29 22.80
C VAL A 217 -6.37 -6.39 21.90
N GLY A 218 -5.19 -5.98 22.37
CA GLY A 218 -4.24 -5.20 21.59
C GLY A 218 -3.81 -5.90 20.30
N ALA A 219 -3.54 -7.20 20.36
CA ALA A 219 -3.18 -8.02 19.20
C ALA A 219 -4.33 -8.10 18.18
N VAL A 220 -5.58 -8.24 18.63
CA VAL A 220 -6.76 -8.21 17.74
C VAL A 220 -6.92 -6.85 17.06
N PHE A 221 -6.71 -5.75 17.79
CA PHE A 221 -6.74 -4.42 17.20
C PHE A 221 -5.62 -4.23 16.16
N LEU A 222 -4.42 -4.69 16.48
CA LEU A 222 -3.27 -4.68 15.58
C LEU A 222 -3.58 -5.48 14.30
N TRP A 223 -4.15 -6.68 14.42
CA TRP A 223 -4.61 -7.48 13.29
C TRP A 223 -5.64 -6.76 12.42
N ARG A 224 -6.63 -6.10 13.04
CA ARG A 224 -7.67 -5.38 12.30
C ARG A 224 -7.07 -4.23 11.50
N ARG A 225 -6.18 -3.44 12.12
CA ARG A 225 -5.45 -2.36 11.46
C ARG A 225 -4.62 -2.90 10.30
N ALA A 226 -3.83 -3.93 10.59
CA ALA A 226 -3.05 -4.67 9.62
C ALA A 226 -3.90 -5.06 8.39
N ARG A 227 -5.04 -5.70 8.60
CA ARG A 227 -5.93 -6.17 7.53
C ARG A 227 -6.52 -5.04 6.68
N VAL A 228 -6.77 -3.87 7.26
CA VAL A 228 -7.26 -2.70 6.53
C VAL A 228 -6.16 -2.16 5.63
N ASP A 229 -4.94 -2.06 6.16
CA ASP A 229 -3.78 -1.58 5.40
C ASP A 229 -3.40 -2.58 4.27
N ASP A 230 -3.56 -3.88 4.52
CA ASP A 230 -3.30 -4.95 3.53
C ASP A 230 -4.28 -4.89 2.36
N ARG A 231 -5.57 -4.66 2.66
CA ARG A 231 -6.59 -4.49 1.63
C ARG A 231 -6.36 -3.22 0.83
N ALA A 232 -6.02 -2.11 1.49
CA ALA A 232 -5.70 -0.87 0.81
C ALA A 232 -4.43 -0.96 -0.06
N ALA A 233 -3.47 -1.82 0.30
CA ALA A 233 -2.29 -2.11 -0.53
C ALA A 233 -2.66 -3.03 -1.71
N LEU A 234 -3.42 -4.09 -1.47
CA LEU A 234 -3.90 -5.02 -2.49
C LEU A 234 -4.81 -4.33 -3.52
N ASP A 235 -5.70 -3.45 -3.09
CA ASP A 235 -6.62 -2.72 -3.98
C ASP A 235 -5.91 -1.67 -4.85
N ARG A 236 -4.81 -1.09 -4.34
CA ARG A 236 -3.94 -0.17 -5.11
C ARG A 236 -3.07 -0.91 -6.12
N GLU A 237 -2.54 -2.08 -5.76
CA GLU A 237 -1.68 -2.89 -6.63
C GLU A 237 -2.46 -3.69 -7.69
N MET A 238 -3.70 -4.11 -7.41
CA MET A 238 -4.54 -4.87 -8.35
C MET A 238 -5.03 -4.07 -9.56
N GLN A 239 -4.97 -2.73 -9.54
CA GLN A 239 -5.47 -1.91 -10.65
C GLN A 239 -4.47 -1.71 -11.80
N VAL A 240 -3.17 -1.92 -11.56
CA VAL A 240 -2.14 -1.50 -12.53
C VAL A 240 -1.84 -2.56 -13.60
N ALA A 241 -1.80 -3.85 -13.23
CA ALA A 241 -1.53 -4.96 -14.17
C ALA A 241 -1.98 -6.33 -13.61
N PRO A 242 -3.30 -6.63 -13.59
CA PRO A 242 -3.82 -7.90 -13.05
C PRO A 242 -3.38 -9.15 -13.82
N GLU A 243 -2.81 -8.98 -15.01
CA GLU A 243 -2.42 -10.08 -15.91
C GLU A 243 -0.97 -10.58 -15.70
N LEU A 244 -0.22 -10.01 -14.74
CA LEU A 244 1.11 -10.48 -14.35
C LEU A 244 1.00 -11.75 -13.48
N ILE A 245 1.79 -12.79 -13.83
CA ILE A 245 1.87 -14.06 -13.07
C ILE A 245 2.56 -13.84 -11.72
N ASP A 246 3.59 -12.99 -11.69
CA ASP A 246 4.36 -12.69 -10.50
C ASP A 246 4.34 -11.18 -10.22
N ARG A 247 3.94 -10.82 -8.99
CA ARG A 247 3.80 -9.43 -8.54
C ARG A 247 5.15 -8.73 -8.40
N SER A 248 6.18 -9.54 -8.35
CA SER A 248 7.56 -9.16 -8.51
C SER A 248 7.92 -8.20 -9.61
N ASP A 249 7.21 -8.36 -10.70
CA ASP A 249 7.61 -7.81 -11.98
C ASP A 249 6.95 -6.45 -12.16
N VAL A 250 6.15 -5.98 -11.19
CA VAL A 250 5.49 -4.67 -11.21
C VAL A 250 6.49 -3.51 -11.34
N PRO A 251 7.62 -3.44 -10.60
CA PRO A 251 8.60 -2.38 -10.80
C PRO A 251 9.22 -2.40 -12.21
N GLU A 252 9.51 -3.59 -12.74
CA GLU A 252 10.06 -3.77 -14.09
C GLU A 252 9.03 -3.45 -15.19
N TYR A 253 7.76 -3.83 -14.97
CA TYR A 253 6.63 -3.47 -15.80
C TYR A 253 6.49 -1.94 -15.86
N LEU A 254 6.43 -1.27 -14.70
CA LEU A 254 6.33 0.19 -14.62
C LEU A 254 7.51 0.86 -15.30
N ARG A 255 8.74 0.39 -15.07
CA ARG A 255 9.94 0.92 -15.73
C ARG A 255 9.85 0.83 -17.25
N ARG A 256 9.39 -0.30 -17.79
CA ARG A 256 9.21 -0.51 -19.25
C ARG A 256 8.07 0.33 -19.82
N MET A 257 7.01 0.57 -19.04
CA MET A 257 5.93 1.48 -19.43
C MET A 257 6.39 2.94 -19.38
N ASP A 258 7.21 3.35 -18.41
CA ASP A 258 7.83 4.68 -18.39
C ASP A 258 8.79 4.88 -19.57
N ASP A 259 9.53 3.83 -19.97
CA ASP A 259 10.36 3.86 -21.18
C ASP A 259 9.48 4.11 -22.43
N TRP A 260 8.26 3.55 -22.47
CA TRP A 260 7.31 3.84 -23.54
C TRP A 260 6.84 5.30 -23.51
N TRP A 261 6.47 5.81 -22.33
CA TRP A 261 6.06 7.21 -22.16
C TRP A 261 7.14 8.19 -22.61
N ARG A 262 8.41 7.94 -22.26
CA ARG A 262 9.55 8.74 -22.73
C ARG A 262 9.71 8.72 -24.25
N ARG A 263 9.63 7.53 -24.87
CA ARG A 263 9.70 7.41 -26.33
C ARG A 263 8.54 8.10 -27.05
N VAL A 264 7.35 8.13 -26.44
CA VAL A 264 6.21 8.86 -26.99
C VAL A 264 6.47 10.35 -26.94
N ASP A 265 6.94 10.88 -25.81
CA ASP A 265 7.29 12.30 -25.69
C ASP A 265 8.32 12.69 -26.76
N ASP A 266 9.42 11.94 -26.90
CA ASP A 266 10.47 12.20 -27.90
C ASP A 266 9.96 12.22 -29.35
N ARG A 267 8.93 11.43 -29.68
CA ARG A 267 8.38 11.30 -31.04
C ARG A 267 7.20 12.22 -31.31
N THR A 268 6.63 12.83 -30.27
CA THR A 268 5.44 13.68 -30.41
C THR A 268 5.83 14.99 -31.07
N THR A 269 5.22 15.25 -32.24
CA THR A 269 5.47 16.47 -33.02
C THR A 269 4.97 17.72 -32.28
N PRO A 270 5.49 18.92 -32.59
CA PRO A 270 5.01 20.17 -31.99
C PRO A 270 3.50 20.37 -32.14
N ASP A 271 2.94 19.96 -33.28
CA ASP A 271 1.50 20.05 -33.53
C ASP A 271 0.67 19.10 -32.67
N GLU A 272 1.15 17.87 -32.48
CA GLU A 272 0.52 16.91 -31.56
C GLU A 272 0.64 17.38 -30.11
N ARG A 273 1.79 17.94 -29.69
CA ARG A 273 1.96 18.52 -28.35
C ARG A 273 0.95 19.62 -28.08
N ALA A 274 0.70 20.51 -29.03
CA ALA A 274 -0.32 21.55 -28.91
C ALA A 274 -1.74 20.99 -28.81
N LEU A 275 -2.05 19.93 -29.58
CA LEU A 275 -3.34 19.23 -29.51
C LEU A 275 -3.55 18.53 -28.17
N ILE A 276 -2.50 17.90 -27.63
CA ILE A 276 -2.53 17.21 -26.34
C ILE A 276 -2.70 18.22 -25.20
N ALA A 277 -1.99 19.35 -25.25
CA ALA A 277 -2.17 20.44 -24.29
C ALA A 277 -3.63 20.96 -24.30
N SER A 278 -4.18 21.18 -25.49
CA SER A 278 -5.58 21.62 -25.66
C SER A 278 -6.57 20.56 -25.14
N ALA A 279 -6.30 19.28 -25.40
CA ALA A 279 -7.09 18.18 -24.85
C ALA A 279 -7.00 18.11 -23.31
N GLY A 280 -5.82 18.34 -22.73
CA GLY A 280 -5.60 18.39 -21.29
C GLY A 280 -6.46 19.45 -20.59
N VAL A 281 -6.57 20.65 -21.18
CA VAL A 281 -7.47 21.71 -20.67
C VAL A 281 -8.93 21.22 -20.63
N VAL A 282 -9.38 20.51 -21.67
CA VAL A 282 -10.75 19.98 -21.71
C VAL A 282 -10.94 18.82 -20.72
N VAL A 283 -9.94 17.96 -20.53
CA VAL A 283 -9.99 16.91 -19.49
C VAL A 283 -10.16 17.53 -18.11
N LEU A 284 -9.34 18.53 -17.77
CA LEU A 284 -9.41 19.23 -16.48
C LEU A 284 -10.79 19.87 -16.25
N ALA A 285 -11.33 20.54 -17.27
CA ALA A 285 -12.65 21.15 -17.19
C ALA A 285 -13.77 20.11 -16.99
N GLU A 286 -13.70 18.95 -17.65
CA GLU A 286 -14.69 17.87 -17.46
C GLU A 286 -14.51 17.17 -16.10
N LEU A 287 -13.28 16.99 -15.60
CA LEU A 287 -13.02 16.48 -14.24
C LEU A 287 -13.56 17.42 -13.16
N ARG A 288 -13.42 18.74 -13.33
CA ARG A 288 -14.02 19.74 -12.45
C ARG A 288 -15.54 19.66 -12.48
N ARG A 289 -16.16 19.55 -13.67
CA ARG A 289 -17.61 19.37 -13.79
C ARG A 289 -18.10 18.08 -13.12
N GLY A 290 -17.28 17.03 -13.15
CA GLY A 290 -17.54 15.77 -12.45
C GLY A 290 -17.34 15.84 -10.93
N GLY A 291 -16.90 16.96 -10.37
CA GLY A 291 -16.66 17.13 -8.94
C GLY A 291 -15.37 16.49 -8.42
N PHE A 292 -14.48 16.03 -9.32
CA PHE A 292 -13.20 15.42 -8.94
C PHE A 292 -12.12 16.46 -8.63
N LEU A 293 -12.27 17.70 -9.10
CA LEU A 293 -11.31 18.78 -8.92
C LEU A 293 -11.99 20.07 -8.51
N THR A 294 -11.28 20.86 -7.72
CA THR A 294 -11.62 22.24 -7.43
C THR A 294 -11.07 23.18 -8.50
N GLU A 295 -11.67 24.37 -8.61
CA GLU A 295 -11.20 25.41 -9.54
C GLU A 295 -9.77 25.90 -9.21
N HIS A 296 -9.38 25.81 -7.94
CA HIS A 296 -8.03 26.18 -7.51
C HIS A 296 -6.99 25.17 -8.03
N GLU A 297 -7.29 23.88 -7.97
CA GLU A 297 -6.43 22.80 -8.47
C GLU A 297 -6.29 22.86 -10.00
N GLU A 298 -7.39 23.08 -10.73
CA GLU A 298 -7.37 23.31 -12.18
C GLU A 298 -6.42 24.46 -12.54
N ARG A 299 -6.56 25.61 -11.87
CA ARG A 299 -5.71 26.80 -12.12
C ARG A 299 -4.24 26.58 -11.76
N ALA A 300 -3.95 25.84 -10.70
CA ALA A 300 -2.59 25.52 -10.31
C ALA A 300 -1.88 24.67 -11.38
N VAL A 301 -2.58 23.68 -11.93
CA VAL A 301 -2.05 22.78 -12.97
C VAL A 301 -1.80 23.51 -14.28
N LEU A 302 -2.73 24.38 -14.68
CA LEU A 302 -2.59 25.19 -15.89
C LEU A 302 -1.41 26.18 -15.79
N ARG A 303 -1.11 26.70 -14.59
CA ARG A 303 0.03 27.59 -14.35
C ARG A 303 1.37 26.85 -14.33
N ASP A 304 1.42 25.70 -13.68
CA ASP A 304 2.67 24.94 -13.52
C ASP A 304 3.10 24.22 -14.80
N GLY A 305 2.23 24.11 -15.81
CA GLY A 305 2.47 23.32 -17.02
C GLY A 305 2.61 21.81 -16.74
N ARG A 306 2.43 21.38 -15.48
CA ARG A 306 2.65 20.02 -14.98
C ARG A 306 1.61 18.99 -15.46
N ALA A 307 0.66 19.38 -16.28
CA ALA A 307 -0.17 18.45 -17.05
C ALA A 307 0.67 17.54 -17.98
N SER A 308 1.98 17.76 -18.08
CA SER A 308 2.94 17.05 -18.94
C SER A 308 3.78 15.97 -18.24
N ILE A 309 3.43 15.50 -17.03
CA ILE A 309 4.17 14.35 -16.46
C ILE A 309 3.73 13.09 -17.22
N TRP A 310 4.54 12.69 -18.19
CA TRP A 310 4.41 11.47 -18.99
C TRP A 310 4.92 10.28 -18.19
N ALA A 311 4.06 9.70 -17.36
CA ALA A 311 4.39 8.51 -16.58
C ALA A 311 3.19 7.59 -16.47
N GLU A 312 3.45 6.30 -16.28
CA GLU A 312 2.37 5.34 -16.00
C GLU A 312 1.75 5.67 -14.62
N PRO A 313 0.40 5.61 -14.48
CA PRO A 313 -0.24 5.84 -13.19
C PRO A 313 0.35 4.93 -12.11
N ARG A 314 0.82 5.56 -11.03
CA ARG A 314 1.34 4.85 -9.86
C ARG A 314 0.21 4.52 -8.89
N PRO A 315 0.30 3.38 -8.18
CA PRO A 315 -0.57 3.07 -7.05
C PRO A 315 -0.49 4.14 -5.94
#